data_AF-A0A8T6I6B4-F1
#
_entry.id   AF-A0A8T6I6B4-F1
#
_cell.length_a   1.000
_cell.length_b   1.000
_cell.length_c   1.000
_cell.angle_alpha   90.00
_cell.angle_beta   90.00
_cell.angle_gamma   90.00
#
_symmetry.space_group_name_H-M   'P 1'
#
loop_
_entity.id
_entity.type
_entity.pdbx_description
1 polymer ?
#
loop_
_entity_poly.entity_id
_entity_poly.type
_entity_poly.pdbx_seq_one_letter_code
_entity_poly.pdbx_strand_id
1 'polypeptide(L)'
;MLPLTAHLSGTTGWARQSQNGLKFETICRSCNSHLGIQYDPTVIGFAATVTRCVNALIALPRSVQVAVKVQRLMKGVVGHLLAAEVDYRSTFFSEWASNYVLDPAAKLPKAINIFFWLHDGPESLAVTDLIKYSLRHGSEHVLHALKFPPLGFLITSDRMYDGLPSLSRHRAAHPDDEVVVRVPLRARRPADWPEAPSDADGTISLFGGGAANAIRATILTADAA
;
A
#
# COMPACT_ATOMS: atom_id res chain seq x y z
N MET A 1 -33.43 -6.80 -30.25
CA MET A 1 -33.78 -8.17 -29.82
C MET A 1 -32.92 -8.46 -28.58
N LEU A 2 -33.52 -8.43 -27.39
CA LEU A 2 -32.95 -8.89 -26.11
C LEU A 2 -32.79 -10.43 -26.13
N PRO A 3 -32.15 -11.10 -25.14
CA PRO A 3 -31.25 -10.62 -24.06
C PRO A 3 -30.00 -11.53 -23.85
N LEU A 4 -29.06 -11.11 -23.01
CA LEU A 4 -28.55 -12.03 -21.98
C LEU A 4 -28.40 -11.30 -20.65
N THR A 5 -29.11 -11.84 -19.68
CA THR A 5 -29.25 -11.41 -18.30
C THR A 5 -28.05 -11.89 -17.49
N ALA A 6 -27.54 -11.04 -16.61
CA ALA A 6 -26.98 -11.47 -15.33
C ALA A 6 -27.54 -10.53 -14.25
N HIS A 7 -28.35 -11.09 -13.37
CA HIS A 7 -28.99 -10.42 -12.25
C HIS A 7 -28.01 -10.30 -11.06
N LEU A 8 -27.90 -9.06 -10.57
CA LEU A 8 -27.70 -8.57 -9.18
C LEU A 8 -27.22 -9.58 -8.12
N SER A 9 -26.22 -9.24 -7.30
CA SER A 9 -26.41 -8.24 -6.23
C SER A 9 -25.08 -7.85 -5.58
N GLY A 10 -24.96 -6.56 -5.24
CA GLY A 10 -23.83 -5.99 -4.50
C GLY A 10 -23.25 -4.78 -5.21
N THR A 11 -23.94 -3.65 -5.17
CA THR A 11 -23.38 -2.34 -5.50
C THR A 11 -22.09 -2.10 -4.70
N THR A 12 -20.92 -2.23 -5.32
CA THR A 12 -19.64 -1.82 -4.73
C THR A 12 -19.47 -0.30 -4.86
N GLY A 13 -20.30 0.44 -4.12
CA GLY A 13 -20.40 1.90 -4.19
C GLY A 13 -19.46 2.67 -3.24
N TRP A 14 -18.24 2.19 -2.97
CA TRP A 14 -17.42 2.77 -1.87
C TRP A 14 -15.96 3.12 -2.20
N ALA A 15 -15.51 2.96 -3.45
CA ALA A 15 -14.19 3.46 -3.84
C ALA A 15 -14.34 4.74 -4.68
N ARG A 16 -13.71 5.85 -4.25
CA ARG A 16 -13.66 7.06 -5.07
C ARG A 16 -12.70 6.84 -6.22
N GLN A 17 -13.19 6.94 -7.46
CA GLN A 17 -12.36 6.83 -8.65
C GLN A 17 -11.68 8.17 -8.94
N SER A 18 -10.34 8.22 -8.89
CA SER A 18 -9.60 9.41 -9.31
C SER A 18 -9.25 9.33 -10.80
N GLN A 19 -9.61 10.36 -11.56
CA GLN A 19 -9.41 10.46 -13.02
C GLN A 19 -8.06 11.09 -13.41
N ASN A 20 -7.20 11.47 -12.45
CA ASN A 20 -5.98 12.24 -12.73
C ASN A 20 -4.80 11.87 -11.81
N GLY A 21 -4.61 10.57 -11.56
CA GLY A 21 -3.67 10.05 -10.56
C GLY A 21 -4.15 10.27 -9.12
N LEU A 22 -3.41 9.76 -8.13
CA LEU A 22 -3.75 9.99 -6.72
C LEU A 22 -3.48 11.46 -6.35
N LYS A 23 -4.53 12.30 -6.39
CA LYS A 23 -4.51 13.67 -5.87
C LYS A 23 -5.24 13.68 -4.54
N PHE A 24 -4.50 13.91 -3.47
CA PHE A 24 -5.00 13.91 -2.11
C PHE A 24 -5.48 15.31 -1.73
N GLU A 25 -6.77 15.47 -1.37
CA GLU A 25 -7.35 16.74 -0.94
C GLU A 25 -7.21 17.01 0.57
N THR A 26 -6.65 16.08 1.36
CA THR A 26 -6.96 16.02 2.80
C THR A 26 -5.82 16.44 3.74
N ILE A 27 -4.61 16.70 3.22
CA ILE A 27 -3.52 17.32 4.00
C ILE A 27 -3.24 18.74 3.51
N CYS A 28 -2.86 19.63 4.43
CA CYS A 28 -2.58 21.02 4.06
C CYS A 28 -1.44 21.12 3.03
N ARG A 29 -1.43 22.19 2.24
CA ARG A 29 -0.44 22.41 1.16
C ARG A 29 1.01 22.19 1.65
N SER A 30 1.35 22.67 2.84
CA SER A 30 2.69 22.51 3.41
C SER A 30 3.04 21.06 3.72
N CYS A 31 2.09 20.28 4.28
CA CYS A 31 2.31 18.84 4.52
C CYS A 31 2.44 18.07 3.21
N ASN A 32 1.60 18.37 2.21
CA ASN A 32 1.69 17.72 0.90
C ASN A 32 3.02 18.04 0.20
N SER A 33 3.45 19.30 0.23
CA SER A 33 4.76 19.69 -0.29
C SER A 33 5.90 19.04 0.49
N HIS A 34 5.78 18.91 1.81
CA HIS A 34 6.79 18.22 2.62
C HIS A 34 6.94 16.75 2.21
N LEU A 35 5.85 16.00 2.08
CA LEU A 35 5.85 14.63 1.58
C LEU A 35 6.53 14.55 0.20
N GLY A 36 6.06 15.38 -0.73
CA GLY A 36 6.54 15.47 -2.10
C GLY A 36 8.03 15.76 -2.24
N ILE A 37 8.58 16.56 -1.33
CA ILE A 37 10.00 16.93 -1.35
C ILE A 37 10.86 15.90 -0.60
N GLN A 38 10.41 15.42 0.57
CA GLN A 38 11.27 14.64 1.46
C GLN A 38 11.27 13.13 1.18
N TYR A 39 10.13 12.58 0.78
CA TYR A 39 9.92 11.12 0.79
C TYR A 39 9.51 10.56 -0.58
N ASP A 40 8.70 11.27 -1.35
CA ASP A 40 8.25 10.81 -2.68
C ASP A 40 9.41 10.41 -3.61
N PRO A 41 10.55 11.12 -3.68
CA PRO A 41 11.67 10.70 -4.52
C PRO A 41 12.21 9.31 -4.17
N THR A 42 12.14 8.91 -2.88
CA THR A 42 12.58 7.58 -2.44
C THR A 42 11.57 6.51 -2.84
N VAL A 43 10.28 6.79 -2.70
CA VAL A 43 9.21 5.86 -3.12
C VAL A 43 9.26 5.64 -4.64
N ILE A 44 9.35 6.72 -5.41
CA ILE A 44 9.46 6.69 -6.87
C ILE A 44 10.74 5.97 -7.30
N GLY A 45 11.87 6.29 -6.70
CA GLY A 45 13.16 5.67 -7.02
C GLY A 45 13.17 4.16 -6.76
N PHE A 46 12.55 3.72 -5.66
CA PHE A 46 12.38 2.31 -5.34
C PHE A 46 11.50 1.61 -6.38
N ALA A 47 10.31 2.17 -6.68
CA ALA A 47 9.39 1.63 -7.67
C ALA A 47 10.02 1.54 -9.06
N ALA A 48 10.67 2.62 -9.53
CA ALA A 48 11.35 2.66 -10.82
C ALA A 48 12.46 1.60 -10.92
N THR A 49 13.21 1.40 -9.83
CA THR A 49 14.27 0.38 -9.80
C THR A 49 13.68 -1.03 -9.89
N VAL A 50 12.60 -1.32 -9.15
CA VAL A 50 11.89 -2.59 -9.24
C VAL A 50 11.31 -2.81 -10.64
N THR A 51 10.70 -1.78 -11.25
CA THR A 51 10.18 -1.84 -12.63
C THR A 51 11.28 -2.19 -13.63
N ARG A 52 12.44 -1.52 -13.56
CA ARG A 52 13.58 -1.86 -14.42
C ARG A 52 14.03 -3.31 -14.24
N CYS A 53 14.09 -3.79 -13.00
CA CYS A 53 14.43 -5.18 -12.74
C CYS A 53 13.40 -6.13 -13.33
N VAL A 54 12.10 -5.87 -13.18
CA VAL A 54 11.04 -6.73 -13.73
C VAL A 54 11.09 -6.74 -15.27
N ASN A 55 11.31 -5.58 -15.91
CA ASN A 55 11.26 -5.44 -17.37
C ASN A 55 12.53 -5.88 -18.09
N ALA A 56 13.71 -5.82 -17.45
CA ALA A 56 14.99 -6.16 -18.08
C ALA A 56 15.27 -7.67 -18.14
N LEU A 57 14.45 -8.49 -17.49
CA LEU A 57 14.78 -9.89 -17.25
C LEU A 57 14.01 -10.80 -18.21
N ILE A 58 14.76 -11.41 -19.14
CA ILE A 58 14.26 -12.47 -20.05
C ILE A 58 13.67 -13.65 -19.26
N ALA A 59 14.20 -13.91 -18.06
CA ALA A 59 13.64 -14.84 -17.09
C ALA A 59 13.70 -14.24 -15.68
N LEU A 60 12.56 -14.19 -14.99
CA LEU A 60 12.49 -13.61 -13.64
C LEU A 60 13.26 -14.46 -12.61
N PRO A 61 14.30 -13.90 -11.96
CA PRO A 61 14.97 -14.55 -10.84
C PRO A 61 14.01 -14.66 -9.64
N ARG A 62 14.40 -15.43 -8.62
CA ARG A 62 13.57 -15.56 -7.41
C ARG A 62 13.40 -14.23 -6.67
N SER A 63 14.42 -13.37 -6.71
CA SER A 63 14.43 -12.08 -6.05
C SER A 63 15.50 -11.16 -6.63
N VAL A 64 15.35 -9.86 -6.46
CA VAL A 64 16.39 -8.84 -6.73
C VAL A 64 16.75 -8.09 -5.45
N GLN A 65 17.94 -7.51 -5.44
CA GLN A 65 18.45 -6.70 -4.34
C GLN A 65 18.38 -5.24 -4.75
N VAL A 66 17.72 -4.41 -3.94
CA VAL A 66 17.52 -2.98 -4.21
C VAL A 66 18.02 -2.20 -3.01
N ALA A 67 19.04 -1.36 -3.22
CA ALA A 67 19.47 -0.39 -2.22
C ALA A 67 18.45 0.74 -2.12
N VAL A 68 18.03 1.09 -0.90
CA VAL A 68 17.06 2.16 -0.67
C VAL A 68 17.24 2.78 0.71
N LYS A 69 16.95 4.07 0.82
CA LYS A 69 16.80 4.77 2.10
C LYS A 69 15.52 4.32 2.80
N VAL A 70 15.60 3.18 3.51
CA VAL A 70 14.42 2.44 3.97
C VAL A 70 13.51 3.23 4.91
N GLN A 71 14.06 4.12 5.74
CA GLN A 71 13.27 5.00 6.59
C GLN A 71 12.45 6.01 5.79
N ARG A 72 13.07 6.67 4.80
CA ARG A 72 12.35 7.59 3.88
C ARG A 72 11.30 6.84 3.08
N LEU A 73 11.59 5.61 2.64
CA LEU A 73 10.61 4.74 1.97
C LEU A 73 9.40 4.47 2.89
N MET A 74 9.64 4.02 4.13
CA MET A 74 8.57 3.75 5.09
C MET A 74 7.76 5.01 5.41
N LYS A 75 8.41 6.17 5.60
CA LYS A 75 7.72 7.46 5.83
C LYS A 75 6.88 7.88 4.62
N GLY A 76 7.39 7.72 3.40
CA GLY A 76 6.64 8.02 2.18
C GLY A 76 5.39 7.14 2.03
N VAL A 77 5.50 5.83 2.29
CA VAL A 77 4.36 4.91 2.27
C VAL A 77 3.30 5.31 3.30
N VAL A 78 3.70 5.57 4.55
CA VAL A 78 2.77 6.02 5.61
C VAL A 78 2.16 7.38 5.27
N GLY A 79 2.97 8.29 4.72
CA GLY A 79 2.56 9.63 4.31
C GLY A 79 1.49 9.61 3.22
N HIS A 80 1.65 8.76 2.20
CA HIS A 80 0.63 8.58 1.16
C HIS A 80 -0.67 7.99 1.69
N LEU A 81 -0.61 7.04 2.64
CA LEU A 81 -1.82 6.50 3.28
C LEU A 81 -2.52 7.56 4.14
N LEU A 82 -1.75 8.33 4.93
CA LEU A 82 -2.28 9.44 5.72
C LEU A 82 -2.92 10.51 4.83
N ALA A 83 -2.33 10.80 3.68
CA ALA A 83 -2.90 11.72 2.69
C ALA A 83 -4.13 11.15 1.98
N ALA A 84 -4.31 9.83 1.94
CA ALA A 84 -5.50 9.21 1.37
C ALA A 84 -6.72 9.23 2.31
N GLU A 85 -6.49 9.47 3.60
CA GLU A 85 -7.55 9.47 4.61
C GLU A 85 -8.44 10.72 4.42
N VAL A 86 -9.73 10.48 4.16
CA VAL A 86 -10.72 11.54 3.86
C VAL A 86 -11.24 12.22 5.14
N ASP A 87 -11.22 11.50 6.25
CA ASP A 87 -11.70 11.99 7.53
C ASP A 87 -10.49 12.07 8.49
N TYR A 88 -9.92 13.27 8.67
CA TYR A 88 -8.85 13.52 9.66
C TYR A 88 -9.37 13.48 11.11
N ARG A 89 -10.55 12.89 11.35
CA ARG A 89 -10.90 12.47 12.70
C ARG A 89 -9.75 11.64 13.24
N SER A 90 -9.31 11.95 14.46
CA SER A 90 -8.16 11.36 15.14
C SER A 90 -8.34 9.86 15.36
N THR A 91 -8.26 9.09 14.29
CA THR A 91 -8.11 7.64 14.30
C THR A 91 -6.76 7.33 14.94
N PHE A 92 -6.66 6.15 15.55
CA PHE A 92 -5.37 5.69 16.07
C PHE A 92 -4.30 5.73 14.96
N PHE A 93 -4.67 5.38 13.71
CA PHE A 93 -3.79 5.46 12.55
C PHE A 93 -3.29 6.87 12.27
N SER A 94 -4.18 7.85 12.07
CA SER A 94 -3.81 9.23 11.72
C SER A 94 -2.92 9.89 12.78
N GLU A 95 -3.16 9.63 14.07
CA GLU A 95 -2.37 10.19 15.16
C GLU A 95 -0.92 9.70 15.14
N TRP A 96 -0.67 8.39 15.11
CA TRP A 96 0.72 7.90 15.09
C TRP A 96 1.39 8.15 13.74
N ALA A 97 0.63 8.05 12.63
CA ALA A 97 1.16 8.24 11.27
C ALA A 97 1.64 9.68 11.07
N SER A 98 0.86 10.68 11.50
CA SER A 98 1.25 12.08 11.41
C SER A 98 2.51 12.37 12.24
N ASN A 99 2.57 11.90 13.49
CA ASN A 99 3.74 12.03 14.36
C ASN A 99 4.99 11.39 13.74
N TYR A 100 4.83 10.21 13.12
CA TYR A 100 5.93 9.52 12.47
C TYR A 100 6.40 10.20 11.19
N VAL A 101 5.50 10.76 10.38
CA VAL A 101 5.82 11.34 9.08
C VAL A 101 6.41 12.75 9.21
N LEU A 102 5.87 13.56 10.13
CA LEU A 102 6.22 14.98 10.27
C LEU A 102 7.53 15.20 11.04
N ASP A 103 7.94 14.26 11.90
CA ASP A 103 9.25 14.29 12.54
C ASP A 103 10.26 13.47 11.70
N PRO A 104 11.27 14.10 11.06
CA PRO A 104 12.29 13.38 10.29
C PRO A 104 13.10 12.38 11.12
N ALA A 105 13.26 12.63 12.42
CA ALA A 105 14.03 11.77 13.33
C ALA A 105 13.20 10.60 13.90
N ALA A 106 11.87 10.70 13.87
CA ALA A 106 10.99 9.66 14.39
C ALA A 106 11.24 8.31 13.71
N LYS A 107 11.29 7.25 14.52
CA LYS A 107 11.41 5.87 14.07
C LYS A 107 10.04 5.22 14.01
N LEU A 108 9.91 4.19 13.16
CA LEU A 108 8.67 3.43 13.05
C LEU A 108 8.30 2.80 14.42
N PRO A 109 7.08 3.05 14.95
CA PRO A 109 6.66 2.51 16.25
C PRO A 109 6.83 0.98 16.33
N LYS A 110 7.27 0.47 17.49
CA LYS A 110 7.54 -0.98 17.70
C LYS A 110 6.36 -1.88 17.38
N ALA A 111 5.15 -1.40 17.65
CA ALA A 111 3.91 -2.13 17.39
C ALA A 111 3.55 -2.19 15.90
N ILE A 112 4.10 -1.31 15.06
CA ILE A 112 3.73 -1.20 13.65
C ILE A 112 4.75 -1.94 12.78
N ASN A 113 4.23 -2.65 11.78
CA ASN A 113 4.99 -3.36 10.78
C ASN A 113 4.50 -2.99 9.38
N ILE A 114 5.45 -2.82 8.45
CA ILE A 114 5.25 -2.49 7.06
C ILE A 114 5.83 -3.64 6.24
N PHE A 115 4.97 -4.24 5.42
CA PHE A 115 5.29 -5.29 4.48
C PHE A 115 5.12 -4.79 3.06
N PHE A 116 5.70 -5.49 2.09
CA PHE A 116 5.56 -5.15 0.69
C PHE A 116 5.53 -6.39 -0.20
N TRP A 117 4.97 -6.26 -1.41
CA TRP A 117 4.92 -7.32 -2.42
C TRP A 117 4.97 -6.72 -3.83
N LEU A 118 5.15 -7.59 -4.83
CA LEU A 118 4.94 -7.20 -6.22
C LEU A 118 3.45 -7.15 -6.54
N HIS A 119 2.98 -5.99 -6.96
CA HIS A 119 1.62 -5.75 -7.42
C HIS A 119 1.61 -5.57 -8.94
N ASP A 120 0.93 -6.49 -9.63
CA ASP A 120 0.85 -6.49 -11.09
C ASP A 120 -0.46 -5.89 -11.63
N GLY A 121 -1.39 -5.53 -10.74
CA GLY A 121 -2.67 -4.94 -11.15
C GLY A 121 -2.48 -3.52 -11.66
N PRO A 122 -3.23 -3.06 -12.68
CA PRO A 122 -3.04 -1.74 -13.30
C PRO A 122 -3.51 -0.57 -12.42
N GLU A 123 -4.06 -0.87 -11.24
CA GLU A 123 -4.70 0.09 -10.38
C GLU A 123 -3.78 0.52 -9.24
N SER A 124 -3.86 1.81 -8.91
CA SER A 124 -3.41 2.35 -7.65
C SER A 124 -4.57 2.37 -6.66
N LEU A 125 -4.34 1.91 -5.43
CA LEU A 125 -5.33 1.90 -4.35
C LEU A 125 -4.66 2.35 -3.07
N ALA A 126 -5.31 3.24 -2.35
CA ALA A 126 -5.03 3.52 -0.95
C ALA A 126 -6.28 3.20 -0.12
N VAL A 127 -6.12 2.33 0.87
CA VAL A 127 -7.20 1.90 1.77
C VAL A 127 -6.66 1.83 3.19
N THR A 128 -7.40 2.43 4.13
CA THR A 128 -7.11 2.38 5.57
C THR A 128 -8.22 1.62 6.28
N ASP A 129 -7.97 1.11 7.49
CA ASP A 129 -8.97 0.44 8.34
C ASP A 129 -9.67 -0.77 7.69
N LEU A 130 -8.93 -1.56 6.91
CA LEU A 130 -9.39 -2.85 6.41
C LEU A 130 -9.23 -3.89 7.53
N ILE A 131 -10.34 -4.44 8.00
CA ILE A 131 -10.34 -5.48 9.03
C ILE A 131 -10.47 -6.84 8.35
N LYS A 132 -9.49 -7.72 8.53
CA LYS A 132 -9.57 -9.13 8.10
C LYS A 132 -9.73 -10.03 9.31
N TYR A 133 -10.83 -10.79 9.34
CA TYR A 133 -11.08 -11.81 10.34
C TYR A 133 -10.84 -13.20 9.76
N SER A 134 -9.93 -13.98 10.35
CA SER A 134 -9.70 -15.38 9.96
C SER A 134 -10.66 -16.29 10.73
N LEU A 135 -11.63 -16.90 10.03
CA LEU A 135 -12.56 -17.84 10.66
C LEU A 135 -11.85 -19.11 11.15
N ARG A 136 -10.75 -19.49 10.50
CA ARG A 136 -9.98 -20.70 10.84
C ARG A 136 -9.19 -20.54 12.14
N HIS A 137 -8.66 -19.34 12.39
CA HIS A 137 -7.77 -19.07 13.53
C HIS A 137 -8.41 -18.22 14.62
N GLY A 138 -9.60 -17.64 14.38
CA GLY A 138 -10.27 -16.75 15.32
C GLY A 138 -9.50 -15.46 15.57
N SER A 139 -8.77 -14.95 14.57
CA SER A 139 -7.91 -13.77 14.69
C SER A 139 -8.40 -12.61 13.83
N GLU A 140 -8.29 -11.40 14.37
CA GLU A 140 -8.60 -10.15 13.68
C GLU A 140 -7.30 -9.41 13.34
N HIS A 141 -7.25 -8.86 12.13
CA HIS A 141 -6.12 -8.10 11.61
C HIS A 141 -6.60 -6.76 11.08
N VAL A 142 -6.08 -5.65 11.63
CA VAL A 142 -6.33 -4.30 11.09
C VAL A 142 -5.22 -3.96 10.11
N LEU A 143 -5.60 -3.67 8.88
CA LEU A 143 -4.73 -3.50 7.73
C LEU A 143 -4.93 -2.13 7.09
N HIS A 144 -3.82 -1.52 6.68
CA HIS A 144 -3.82 -0.39 5.77
C HIS A 144 -2.99 -0.79 4.56
N ALA A 145 -3.48 -0.55 3.34
CA ALA A 145 -2.79 -0.97 2.12
C ALA A 145 -2.67 0.17 1.12
N LEU A 146 -1.46 0.32 0.59
CA LEU A 146 -1.14 1.21 -0.51
C LEU A 146 -0.55 0.37 -1.63
N LYS A 147 -1.17 0.37 -2.80
CA LYS A 147 -0.64 -0.32 -3.98
C LYS A 147 -0.67 0.58 -5.20
N PHE A 148 0.32 0.41 -6.05
CA PHE A 148 0.48 1.05 -7.36
C PHE A 148 1.55 0.26 -8.12
N PRO A 149 1.42 0.02 -9.43
CA PRO A 149 2.41 -0.77 -10.17
C PRO A 149 3.86 -0.30 -9.95
N PRO A 150 4.84 -1.20 -9.71
CA PRO A 150 4.72 -2.65 -9.57
C PRO A 150 4.67 -3.11 -8.10
N LEU A 151 4.27 -2.25 -7.15
CA LEU A 151 4.44 -2.45 -5.72
C LEU A 151 3.14 -2.36 -4.93
N GLY A 152 3.00 -3.24 -3.95
CA GLY A 152 2.03 -3.10 -2.88
C GLY A 152 2.73 -2.99 -1.53
N PHE A 153 2.14 -2.24 -0.61
CA PHE A 153 2.55 -2.06 0.76
C PHE A 153 1.39 -2.32 1.70
N LEU A 154 1.68 -2.97 2.83
CA LEU A 154 0.71 -3.33 3.86
C LEU A 154 1.25 -2.86 5.21
N ILE A 155 0.39 -2.21 6.00
CA ILE A 155 0.69 -1.78 7.36
C ILE A 155 -0.27 -2.51 8.31
N THR A 156 0.27 -3.11 9.37
CA THR A 156 -0.48 -3.82 10.41
C THR A 156 0.30 -3.84 11.71
N SER A 157 -0.38 -4.15 12.82
CA SER A 157 0.27 -4.48 14.09
C SER A 157 0.90 -5.87 14.11
N ASP A 158 0.57 -6.73 13.15
CA ASP A 158 1.10 -8.10 13.10
C ASP A 158 2.60 -8.11 12.82
N ARG A 159 3.33 -8.96 13.54
CA ARG A 159 4.79 -9.10 13.37
C ARG A 159 5.17 -9.78 12.05
N MET A 160 4.28 -10.63 11.54
CA MET A 160 4.42 -11.33 10.28
C MET A 160 3.05 -11.35 9.62
N TYR A 161 3.00 -11.16 8.31
CA TYR A 161 1.74 -11.23 7.57
C TYR A 161 1.96 -11.95 6.25
N ASP A 162 1.30 -13.10 6.09
CA ASP A 162 1.22 -13.86 4.84
C ASP A 162 2.59 -14.06 4.13
N GLY A 163 3.62 -14.39 4.91
CA GLY A 163 4.98 -14.63 4.40
C GLY A 163 5.66 -13.44 3.70
N LEU A 164 5.11 -12.22 3.82
CA LEU A 164 5.63 -11.05 3.13
C LEU A 164 6.96 -10.57 3.73
N PRO A 165 7.87 -10.02 2.89
CA PRO A 165 9.07 -9.35 3.38
C PRO A 165 8.68 -8.09 4.16
N SER A 166 9.33 -7.90 5.32
CA SER A 166 9.10 -6.75 6.20
C SER A 166 10.17 -5.68 6.00
N LEU A 167 9.76 -4.42 5.77
CA LEU A 167 10.64 -3.26 5.83
C LEU A 167 10.99 -2.89 7.28
N SER A 168 10.09 -3.18 8.22
CA SER A 168 10.20 -2.82 9.64
C SER A 168 11.32 -3.54 10.39
N ARG A 169 11.92 -4.57 9.78
CA ARG A 169 13.19 -5.15 10.27
C ARG A 169 14.34 -4.13 10.28
N HIS A 170 14.22 -3.06 9.49
CA HIS A 170 15.20 -1.96 9.41
C HIS A 170 14.74 -0.69 10.15
N ARG A 171 13.81 -0.81 11.11
CA ARG A 171 13.24 0.32 11.86
C ARG A 171 14.29 1.20 12.59
N ALA A 172 15.46 0.65 12.90
CA ALA A 172 16.53 1.36 13.58
C ALA A 172 17.43 2.19 12.65
N ALA A 173 17.37 1.97 11.31
CA ALA A 173 18.20 2.68 10.33
C ALA A 173 18.04 4.20 10.45
N HIS A 174 19.08 4.96 10.16
CA HIS A 174 19.01 6.41 10.02
C HIS A 174 18.21 6.80 8.76
N PRO A 175 17.54 7.99 8.70
CA PRO A 175 16.82 8.44 7.51
C PRO A 175 17.59 8.38 6.19
N ASP A 176 18.90 8.61 6.24
CA ASP A 176 19.77 8.61 5.07
C ASP A 176 20.59 7.33 4.86
N ASP A 177 20.44 6.33 5.74
CA ASP A 177 21.10 5.04 5.56
C ASP A 177 20.49 4.30 4.38
N GLU A 178 21.33 3.90 3.44
CA GLU A 178 20.94 2.96 2.39
C GLU A 178 21.03 1.52 2.90
N VAL A 179 19.93 0.80 2.72
CA VAL A 179 19.80 -0.60 3.10
C VAL A 179 19.41 -1.42 1.88
N VAL A 180 20.04 -2.58 1.71
CA VAL A 180 19.69 -3.52 0.65
C VAL A 180 18.45 -4.31 1.04
N VAL A 181 17.35 -4.06 0.34
CA VAL A 181 16.08 -4.78 0.47
C VAL A 181 16.01 -5.87 -0.60
N ARG A 182 15.62 -7.07 -0.17
CA ARG A 182 15.40 -8.22 -1.07
C ARG A 182 13.95 -8.23 -1.53
N VAL A 183 13.72 -7.98 -2.81
CA VAL A 183 12.39 -7.96 -3.42
C VAL A 183 12.13 -9.33 -4.07
N PRO A 184 11.20 -10.16 -3.53
CA PRO A 184 10.83 -11.41 -4.16
C PRO A 184 10.04 -11.14 -5.46
N LEU A 185 10.48 -11.71 -6.58
CA LEU A 185 9.83 -11.44 -7.88
C LEU A 185 8.78 -12.50 -8.29
N ARG A 186 8.73 -13.63 -7.57
CA ARG A 186 7.80 -14.74 -7.85
C ARG A 186 6.62 -14.83 -6.89
N ALA A 187 6.69 -14.13 -5.75
CA ALA A 187 5.62 -14.11 -4.75
C ALA A 187 4.56 -13.07 -5.15
N ARG A 188 3.76 -13.40 -6.15
CA ARG A 188 2.68 -12.55 -6.68
C ARG A 188 1.40 -12.79 -5.89
N ARG A 189 0.61 -11.73 -5.74
CA ARG A 189 -0.72 -11.77 -5.12
C ARG A 189 -1.77 -11.41 -6.17
N PRO A 190 -3.03 -11.86 -6.02
CA PRO A 190 -4.14 -11.37 -6.84
C PRO A 190 -4.18 -9.84 -6.83
N ALA A 191 -4.62 -9.23 -7.94
CA ALA A 191 -4.60 -7.78 -8.10
C ALA A 191 -5.49 -7.05 -7.07
N ASP A 192 -6.53 -7.73 -6.58
CA ASP A 192 -7.49 -7.29 -5.58
C ASP A 192 -7.14 -7.74 -4.15
N TRP A 193 -5.95 -8.31 -3.94
CA TRP A 193 -5.43 -8.57 -2.61
C TRP A 193 -4.82 -7.29 -2.01
N PRO A 194 -5.00 -7.01 -0.70
CA PRO A 194 -5.70 -7.83 0.29
C PRO A 194 -7.20 -7.49 0.44
N GLU A 195 -7.77 -6.55 -0.32
CA GLU A 195 -9.13 -6.07 -0.07
C GLU A 195 -10.22 -7.13 -0.31
N ALA A 196 -10.02 -8.00 -1.30
CA ALA A 196 -10.95 -9.06 -1.61
C ALA A 196 -10.74 -10.26 -0.67
N PRO A 197 -11.82 -10.86 -0.14
CA PRO A 197 -11.75 -12.17 0.47
C PRO A 197 -11.44 -13.20 -0.61
N SER A 198 -10.61 -14.19 -0.29
CA SER A 198 -10.45 -15.39 -1.11
C SER A 198 -11.19 -16.55 -0.45
N ASP A 199 -11.93 -17.33 -1.24
CA ASP A 199 -12.57 -18.57 -0.79
C ASP A 199 -11.55 -19.56 -0.18
N ALA A 200 -10.30 -19.51 -0.65
CA ALA A 200 -9.22 -20.33 -0.14
C ALA A 200 -8.79 -19.96 1.30
N ASP A 201 -8.91 -18.67 1.66
CA ASP A 201 -8.34 -18.12 2.89
C ASP A 201 -9.29 -18.26 4.09
N GLY A 202 -10.59 -18.49 3.86
CA GLY A 202 -11.60 -18.58 4.93
C GLY A 202 -11.67 -17.31 5.78
N THR A 203 -11.48 -16.15 5.14
CA THR A 203 -11.46 -14.84 5.79
C THR A 203 -12.70 -14.03 5.45
N ILE A 204 -13.20 -13.28 6.43
CA ILE A 204 -14.18 -12.22 6.21
C ILE A 204 -13.43 -10.89 6.20
N SER A 205 -13.65 -10.08 5.15
CA SER A 205 -13.18 -8.70 5.10
C SER A 205 -14.31 -7.77 5.58
N LEU A 206 -14.05 -7.03 6.64
CA LEU A 206 -14.90 -5.95 7.15
C LEU A 206 -14.22 -4.61 6.83
N PHE A 207 -14.99 -3.66 6.35
CA PHE A 207 -14.50 -2.36 5.93
C PHE A 207 -14.87 -1.33 7.00
N GLY A 208 -13.88 -0.78 7.71
CA GLY A 208 -14.07 0.33 8.63
C GLY A 208 -14.39 1.65 7.90
N GLY A 209 -14.61 2.73 8.65
CA GLY A 209 -14.91 4.06 8.08
C GLY A 209 -13.85 4.58 7.11
N GLY A 210 -12.57 4.29 7.35
CA GLY A 210 -11.47 4.59 6.41
C GLY A 210 -11.55 3.79 5.11
N ALA A 211 -11.98 2.53 5.19
CA ALA A 211 -12.03 1.64 4.04
C ALA A 211 -13.24 1.93 3.13
N ALA A 212 -14.32 2.47 3.69
CA ALA A 212 -15.44 3.04 2.94
C ALA A 212 -15.07 4.31 2.13
N ASN A 213 -13.90 4.90 2.39
CA ASN A 213 -13.36 6.05 1.69
C ASN A 213 -12.16 5.69 0.80
N ALA A 214 -11.96 4.40 0.49
CA ALA A 214 -10.83 3.95 -0.32
C ALA A 214 -10.74 4.75 -1.64
N ILE A 215 -9.52 5.16 -1.98
CA ILE A 215 -9.26 5.90 -3.21
C ILE A 215 -8.65 4.93 -4.22
N ARG A 216 -9.32 4.76 -5.36
CA ARG A 216 -8.88 3.90 -6.46
C ARG A 216 -8.60 4.76 -7.68
N ALA A 217 -7.48 4.52 -8.35
CA ALA A 217 -7.16 5.14 -9.62
C ALA A 217 -6.68 4.06 -10.60
N THR A 218 -7.29 3.99 -11.76
CA THR A 218 -6.83 3.09 -12.83
C THR A 218 -5.79 3.84 -13.64
N ILE A 219 -4.60 3.27 -13.80
CA ILE A 219 -3.65 3.80 -14.77
C ILE A 219 -4.14 3.35 -16.14
N LEU A 220 -4.82 4.26 -16.85
CA LEU A 220 -5.08 4.09 -18.28
C LEU A 220 -3.74 4.24 -18.98
N THR A 221 -3.10 3.14 -19.34
CA THR A 221 -2.07 3.18 -20.38
C THR A 221 -2.79 3.65 -21.64
N ALA A 222 -2.50 4.87 -22.10
CA ALA A 222 -2.94 5.31 -23.41
C ALA A 222 -2.53 4.23 -24.41
N ASP A 223 -3.49 3.73 -25.18
CA ASP A 223 -3.25 2.79 -26.25
C ASP A 223 -2.09 3.29 -27.10
N ALA A 224 -1.14 2.37 -27.37
CA ALA A 224 -0.12 2.59 -28.36
C ALA A 224 -0.82 2.87 -29.70
N ALA A 225 -0.79 4.13 -30.11
CA ALA A 225 -1.09 4.58 -31.48
C ALA A 225 0.20 4.61 -32.30
#